data_AF-A0A8X7P237-F1
#
_entry.id   AF-A0A8X7P237-F1
#
_cell.length_a   1.000
_cell.length_b   1.000
_cell.length_c   1.000
_cell.angle_alpha   90.00
_cell.angle_beta   90.00
_cell.angle_gamma   90.00
#
_symmetry.space_group_name_H-M   'P 1'
#
loop_
_entity.id
_entity.type
_entity.pdbx_description
1 polymer ?
#
loop_
_entity_poly.entity_id
_entity_poly.type
_entity_poly.pdbx_seq_one_letter_code
_entity_poly.pdbx_strand_id
1 'polypeptide(L)' 'MVALRFYSSGNVTVRDISIVNSPLCHLKFDDSDGVKINNITISSPENSPNTDGIHLQNTRNVEIQHSNIACGK' A
#
# COMPACT_ATOMS: atom_id res chain seq x y z
N MET A 1 6.64 9.92 -5.03
CA MET A 1 7.68 9.01 -4.48
C MET A 1 6.97 8.08 -3.52
N VAL A 2 7.21 6.78 -3.56
CA VAL A 2 6.47 5.86 -2.68
C VAL A 2 6.85 6.06 -1.20
N ALA A 3 5.86 6.07 -0.28
CA ALA A 3 6.16 6.19 1.16
C ALA A 3 6.81 4.92 1.73
N LEU A 4 6.27 3.74 1.43
CA LEU A 4 6.84 2.46 1.84
C LEU A 4 6.89 1.48 0.67
N ARG A 5 8.06 0.88 0.46
CA ARG A 5 8.31 -0.08 -0.62
C ARG A 5 8.96 -1.34 -0.08
N PHE A 6 8.41 -2.48 -0.46
CA PHE A 6 9.03 -3.79 -0.33
C PHE A 6 9.43 -4.30 -1.72
N TYR A 7 10.66 -4.77 -1.85
CA TYR A 7 11.21 -5.28 -3.12
C TYR A 7 11.75 -6.68 -2.89
N SER A 8 11.41 -7.62 -3.79
CA SER A 8 11.89 -9.01 -3.74
C SER A 8 11.71 -9.66 -2.36
N SER A 9 10.56 -9.42 -1.72
CA SER A 9 10.31 -9.81 -0.32
C SER A 9 9.30 -10.95 -0.21
N GLY A 10 9.49 -11.84 0.78
CA GLY A 10 8.62 -12.99 1.03
C GLY A 10 7.95 -12.93 2.40
N ASN A 11 6.71 -13.39 2.53
CA ASN A 11 5.98 -13.53 3.80
C ASN A 11 5.87 -12.22 4.60
N VAL A 12 5.65 -11.09 3.92
CA VAL A 12 5.57 -9.77 4.55
C VAL A 12 4.19 -9.57 5.18
N THR A 13 4.15 -9.12 6.43
CA THR A 13 2.91 -8.65 7.08
C THR A 13 3.01 -7.16 7.38
N VAL A 14 2.03 -6.40 6.89
CA VAL A 14 1.82 -4.98 7.23
C VAL A 14 0.49 -4.87 7.96
N ARG A 15 0.50 -4.38 9.20
CA ARG A 15 -0.73 -4.30 10.00
C ARG A 15 -0.76 -3.12 10.95
N ASP A 16 -1.97 -2.64 11.24
CA ASP A 16 -2.25 -1.66 12.29
C ASP A 16 -1.48 -0.34 12.14
N ILE A 17 -1.27 0.10 10.88
CA ILE A 17 -0.58 1.36 10.57
C ILE A 17 -1.46 2.31 9.76
N SER A 18 -1.11 3.59 9.80
CA SER A 18 -1.68 4.62 8.93
C SER A 18 -0.61 5.22 8.03
N ILE A 19 -0.88 5.34 6.73
CA ILE A 19 -0.01 6.01 5.75
C ILE A 19 -0.82 7.15 5.14
N VAL A 20 -0.36 8.40 5.33
CA VAL A 20 -1.12 9.59 4.96
C VAL A 20 -0.32 10.49 4.02
N ASN A 21 -1.01 11.12 3.07
CA ASN A 21 -0.48 12.17 2.20
C ASN A 21 0.79 11.77 1.42
N SER A 22 0.85 10.52 0.94
CA SER A 22 2.00 10.08 0.15
C SER A 22 1.91 10.57 -1.29
N PRO A 23 2.94 11.25 -1.84
CA PRO A 23 2.94 11.65 -3.24
C PRO A 23 3.12 10.42 -4.15
N LEU A 24 2.32 10.26 -5.20
CA LEU A 24 2.34 9.10 -6.12
C LEU A 24 1.78 7.78 -5.54
N CYS A 25 2.34 7.22 -4.45
CA CYS A 25 1.89 5.92 -3.96
C CYS A 25 2.19 5.71 -2.46
N HIS A 26 1.23 5.22 -1.69
CA HIS A 26 1.42 5.00 -0.25
C HIS A 26 2.21 3.73 0.06
N LEU A 27 1.85 2.61 -0.56
CA LEU A 27 2.44 1.32 -0.27
C LEU A 27 2.71 0.54 -1.56
N LYS A 28 3.95 0.14 -1.80
CA LYS A 28 4.34 -0.63 -2.99
C LYS A 28 4.99 -1.96 -2.63
N PHE A 29 4.59 -3.00 -3.36
CA PHE A 29 5.28 -4.29 -3.40
C PHE A 29 5.74 -4.57 -4.83
N ASP A 30 7.02 -4.89 -4.98
CA ASP A 30 7.63 -5.29 -6.24
C ASP A 30 8.26 -6.67 -6.09
N ASP A 31 7.97 -7.56 -7.04
CA ASP A 31 8.56 -8.91 -7.13
C ASP A 31 8.45 -9.71 -5.82
N SER A 32 7.33 -9.58 -5.10
CA SER A 32 7.16 -10.13 -3.75
C SER A 32 6.18 -11.32 -3.71
N ASP A 33 6.19 -12.09 -2.62
CA ASP A 33 5.32 -13.26 -2.45
C ASP A 33 4.84 -13.40 -1.00
N GLY A 34 3.59 -13.82 -0.79
CA GLY A 34 3.02 -14.05 0.54
C GLY A 34 2.83 -12.75 1.33
N VAL A 35 2.18 -11.76 0.72
CA VAL A 35 1.96 -10.44 1.35
C VAL A 35 0.62 -10.43 2.09
N LYS A 36 0.63 -10.03 3.36
CA LYS A 36 -0.57 -9.83 4.19
C LYS A 36 -0.66 -8.38 4.63
N ILE A 37 -1.76 -7.72 4.29
CA ILE A 37 -2.06 -6.35 4.69
C ILE A 37 -3.37 -6.36 5.47
N ASN A 38 -3.32 -5.99 6.75
CA ASN A 38 -4.49 -6.10 7.61
C ASN A 38 -4.67 -4.87 8.51
N ASN A 39 -5.89 -4.34 8.58
CA ASN A 39 -6.22 -3.23 9.47
C ASN A 39 -5.32 -2.00 9.26
N ILE A 40 -5.10 -1.59 8.01
CA ILE A 40 -4.36 -0.35 7.70
C ILE A 40 -5.32 0.77 7.31
N THR A 41 -4.87 2.01 7.52
CA THR A 41 -5.53 3.21 6.99
C THR A 41 -4.61 3.89 5.97
N ILE A 42 -5.12 4.15 4.78
CA ILE A 42 -4.48 5.02 3.79
C ILE A 42 -5.39 6.22 3.55
N SER A 43 -4.83 7.43 3.61
CA SER A 43 -5.59 8.65 3.32
C SER A 43 -4.78 9.69 2.54
N SER A 44 -5.46 10.39 1.63
CA SER A 44 -4.96 11.58 0.94
C SER A 44 -6.07 12.61 0.79
N PRO A 45 -5.74 13.91 0.62
CA PRO A 45 -6.72 14.94 0.30
C PRO A 45 -7.44 14.60 -1.02
N GLU A 46 -8.72 14.92 -1.12
CA GLU A 46 -9.55 14.64 -2.30
C GLU A 46 -8.94 15.19 -3.60
N ASN A 47 -8.30 16.35 -3.52
CA ASN A 47 -7.67 17.03 -4.64
C ASN A 47 -6.20 16.63 -4.88
N SER A 48 -5.68 15.63 -4.15
CA SER A 48 -4.29 15.21 -4.30
C SER A 48 -4.10 14.44 -5.61
N PRO A 49 -3.28 14.94 -6.55
CA PRO A 49 -3.11 14.31 -7.84
C PRO A 49 -2.32 13.00 -7.72
N ASN A 50 -2.78 11.95 -8.41
CA ASN A 50 -2.06 10.68 -8.60
C ASN A 50 -1.62 10.04 -7.28
N THR A 51 -2.55 9.52 -6.48
CA THR A 51 -2.19 8.81 -5.24
C THR A 51 -2.67 7.38 -5.27
N ASP A 52 -1.83 6.45 -5.71
CA ASP A 52 -2.09 5.03 -5.54
C ASP A 52 -2.12 4.71 -4.04
N GLY A 53 -3.11 3.93 -3.62
CA GLY A 53 -3.15 3.41 -2.26
C GLY A 53 -2.10 2.31 -2.09
N ILE A 54 -2.38 1.14 -2.66
CA ILE A 54 -1.49 -0.02 -2.64
C ILE A 54 -1.18 -0.42 -4.07
N HIS A 55 0.09 -0.42 -4.44
CA HIS A 55 0.57 -0.80 -5.76
C HIS A 55 1.29 -2.17 -5.68
N LEU A 56 0.75 -3.16 -6.39
CA LEU A 56 1.28 -4.53 -6.43
C LEU A 56 1.85 -4.81 -7.82
N GLN A 57 3.17 -4.91 -7.95
CA GLN A 57 3.85 -5.20 -9.21
C GLN A 57 4.59 -6.53 -9.08
N ASN A 58 4.35 -7.44 -10.02
CA ASN A 58 4.93 -8.80 -10.03
C ASN A 58 4.80 -9.55 -8.70
N THR A 59 3.77 -9.24 -7.91
CA THR A 59 3.60 -9.75 -6.55
C THR A 59 2.50 -10.80 -6.53
N ARG A 60 2.71 -11.89 -5.78
CA ARG A 60 1.78 -13.04 -5.71
C ARG A 60 1.35 -13.35 -4.28
N ASN A 61 0.28 -14.12 -4.13
CA ASN A 61 -0.29 -14.56 -2.85
C ASN A 61 -0.51 -13.38 -1.88
N VAL A 62 -1.34 -12.43 -2.32
CA VAL A 62 -1.62 -11.20 -1.57
C VAL A 62 -3.00 -11.26 -0.92
N GLU A 63 -3.05 -10.94 0.37
CA GLU A 63 -4.27 -10.82 1.16
C GLU A 63 -4.35 -9.40 1.73
N ILE A 64 -5.45 -8.70 1.44
CA ILE A 64 -5.72 -7.34 1.95
C ILE A 64 -7.08 -7.36 2.65
N GLN A 65 -7.11 -7.10 3.95
CA GLN A 65 -8.31 -7.23 4.78
C GLN A 65 -8.44 -6.08 5.77
N HIS A 66 -9.69 -5.82 6.18
CA HIS A 66 -10.05 -4.86 7.24
C HIS A 66 -9.44 -3.46 7.08
N SER A 67 -9.13 -3.04 5.86
CA SER A 67 -8.36 -1.82 5.61
C SER A 67 -9.24 -0.71 5.05
N ASN A 68 -8.98 0.53 5.46
CA ASN A 68 -9.64 1.72 4.93
C ASN A 68 -8.68 2.46 4.01
N ILE A 69 -9.05 2.63 2.74
CA ILE A 69 -8.18 3.22 1.71
C ILE A 69 -8.96 4.33 1.02
N ALA A 70 -8.57 5.57 1.29
CA ALA A 70 -9.08 6.77 0.67
C ALA A 70 -7.96 7.49 -0.08
N CYS A 71 -8.08 7.58 -1.39
CA CYS A 71 -7.10 8.21 -2.27
C CYS A 71 -7.64 9.51 -2.87
N GLY A 72 -6.75 10.43 -3.21
CA GLY A 72 -7.06 11.62 -3.99
C GLY A 72 -7.29 11.31 -5.47
N LYS A 73 -7.61 12.35 -6.23
CA LYS A 73 -8.02 12.29 -7.65
C LYS A 73 -6.90 11.94 -8.64
#